data_AF-A0A3R7LMY4-F1
#
_entry.id   AF-A0A3R7LMY4-F1
#
_cell.length_a   1.000
_cell.length_b   1.000
_cell.length_c   1.000
_cell.angle_alpha   90.00
_cell.angle_beta   90.00
_cell.angle_gamma   90.00
#
_symmetry.space_group_name_H-M   'P 1'
#
loop_
_entity.id
_entity.type
_entity.pdbx_description
1 polymer ?
#
loop_
_entity_poly.entity_id
_entity_poly.type
_entity_poly.pdbx_seq_one_letter_code
_entity_poly.pdbx_strand_id
1 'polypeptide(L)'
;MVKHAGKLAALERIARLKAERELRKFAAFNEHMQAARLRAGHLREVLEQSYRSDAPLSLPEARLANAQASRAARELRVADRELERLTPRFEQARRAAVREFGRAEALRELAQAMRRDRQD
;
A
#
# COMPACT_ATOMS: atom_id res chain seq x y z
N MET A 1 -26.37 -12.23 32.36
CA MET A 1 -25.71 -12.54 31.06
C MET A 1 -26.22 -11.75 29.85
N VAL A 2 -27.54 -11.51 29.66
CA VAL A 2 -28.10 -10.81 28.47
C VAL A 2 -27.48 -9.43 28.19
N LYS A 3 -27.28 -8.60 29.21
CA LYS A 3 -26.64 -7.27 29.10
C LYS A 3 -25.20 -7.31 28.55
N HIS A 4 -24.44 -8.37 28.82
CA HIS A 4 -23.04 -8.48 28.37
C HIS A 4 -22.95 -8.80 26.87
N ALA A 5 -23.83 -9.66 26.35
CA ALA A 5 -23.88 -9.93 24.91
C ALA A 5 -24.34 -8.72 24.10
N GLY A 6 -25.30 -7.93 24.60
CA GLY A 6 -25.72 -6.68 23.96
C GLY A 6 -24.58 -5.64 23.91
N LYS A 7 -23.79 -5.53 24.99
CA LYS A 7 -22.58 -4.68 25.02
C LYS A 7 -21.51 -5.16 24.04
N LEU A 8 -21.28 -6.47 23.95
CA LEU A 8 -20.30 -7.03 23.01
C LEU A 8 -20.69 -6.81 21.54
N ALA A 9 -21.97 -6.99 21.20
CA ALA A 9 -22.49 -6.66 19.87
C ALA A 9 -22.34 -5.17 19.54
N ALA A 10 -22.52 -4.27 20.52
CA ALA A 10 -22.28 -2.85 20.32
C ALA A 10 -20.78 -2.54 20.07
N LEU A 11 -19.87 -3.19 20.81
CA LEU A 11 -18.43 -3.05 20.60
C LEU A 11 -17.97 -3.58 19.25
N GLU A 12 -18.52 -4.71 18.80
CA GLU A 12 -18.26 -5.28 17.48
C GLU A 12 -18.65 -4.31 16.36
N ARG A 13 -19.86 -3.73 16.41
CA ARG A 13 -20.29 -2.69 15.45
C ARG A 13 -19.36 -1.48 15.44
N ILE A 14 -18.96 -0.97 16.61
CA ILE A 14 -18.03 0.17 16.70
C ILE A 14 -16.66 -0.19 16.10
N ALA A 15 -16.16 -1.38 16.40
CA ALA A 15 -14.88 -1.85 15.87
C ALA A 15 -14.92 -2.04 14.35
N ARG A 16 -16.03 -2.56 13.80
CA ARG A 16 -16.24 -2.68 12.35
C ARG A 16 -16.18 -1.32 11.66
N LEU A 17 -16.90 -0.32 12.17
CA LEU A 17 -16.88 1.04 11.61
C LEU A 17 -15.48 1.67 11.65
N LYS A 18 -14.71 1.44 12.73
CA LYS A 18 -13.32 1.90 12.83
C LYS A 18 -12.43 1.19 11.82
N ALA A 19 -12.55 -0.12 11.70
CA ALA A 19 -11.80 -0.92 10.73
C ALA A 19 -12.06 -0.45 9.30
N GLU A 20 -13.34 -0.28 8.92
CA GLU A 20 -13.71 0.23 7.59
C GLU A 20 -13.11 1.60 7.31
N ARG A 21 -13.14 2.51 8.30
CA ARG A 21 -12.55 3.84 8.15
C ARG A 21 -11.04 3.78 7.90
N GLU A 22 -10.31 2.99 8.69
CA GLU A 22 -8.86 2.87 8.52
C GLU A 22 -8.49 2.11 7.24
N LEU A 23 -9.29 1.12 6.83
CA LEU A 23 -9.13 0.43 5.55
C LEU A 23 -9.32 1.37 4.36
N ARG A 24 -10.35 2.24 4.37
CA ARG A 24 -10.55 3.24 3.30
C ARG A 24 -9.40 4.22 3.21
N LYS A 25 -8.90 4.71 4.35
CA LYS A 25 -7.70 5.57 4.38
C LYS A 25 -6.49 4.85 3.79
N PHE A 26 -6.28 3.60 4.20
CA PHE A 26 -5.17 2.80 3.70
C PHE A 26 -5.28 2.51 2.20
N ALA A 27 -6.49 2.27 1.67
CA ALA A 27 -6.71 2.07 0.24
C ALA A 27 -6.24 3.27 -0.59
N ALA A 28 -6.58 4.49 -0.19
CA ALA A 28 -6.11 5.71 -0.85
C ALA A 28 -4.58 5.86 -0.80
N PHE A 29 -3.94 5.54 0.34
CA PHE A 29 -2.48 5.51 0.43
C PHE A 29 -1.86 4.43 -0.46
N ASN A 30 -2.52 3.29 -0.58
CA ASN A 30 -2.04 2.17 -1.41
C ASN A 30 -2.11 2.52 -2.89
N GLU A 31 -3.18 3.14 -3.37
CA GLU A 31 -3.27 3.63 -4.75
C GLU A 31 -2.10 4.55 -5.11
N HIS A 32 -1.81 5.53 -4.25
CA HIS A 32 -0.67 6.43 -4.45
C HIS A 32 0.67 5.69 -4.42
N MET A 33 0.87 4.78 -3.44
CA MET A 33 2.09 3.97 -3.36
C MET A 33 2.29 3.09 -4.60
N GLN A 34 1.23 2.49 -5.14
CA GLN A 34 1.30 1.68 -6.35
C GLN A 34 1.65 2.53 -7.57
N ALA A 35 1.04 3.70 -7.73
CA ALA A 35 1.38 4.62 -8.81
C ALA A 35 2.86 5.06 -8.75
N ALA A 36 3.37 5.39 -7.56
CA ALA A 36 4.77 5.75 -7.38
C ALA A 36 5.73 4.59 -7.71
N ARG A 37 5.38 3.35 -7.31
CA ARG A 37 6.17 2.15 -7.62
C ARG A 37 6.18 1.83 -9.11
N LEU A 38 5.04 1.92 -9.77
CA LEU A 38 4.92 1.71 -11.22
C LEU A 38 5.77 2.73 -11.98
N ARG A 39 5.72 4.00 -11.58
CA ARG A 39 6.56 5.05 -12.17
C ARG A 39 8.06 4.76 -12.01
N ALA A 40 8.50 4.40 -10.81
CA ALA A 40 9.90 4.05 -10.57
C ALA A 40 10.32 2.80 -11.36
N GLY A 41 9.46 1.78 -11.42
CA GLY A 41 9.68 0.57 -12.22
C GLY A 41 9.87 0.87 -13.70
N HIS A 42 8.95 1.64 -14.29
CA HIS A 42 9.04 2.06 -15.69
C HIS A 42 10.34 2.84 -15.99
N LEU A 43 10.73 3.77 -15.11
CA LEU A 43 11.97 4.54 -15.28
C LEU A 43 13.23 3.65 -15.19
N ARG A 44 13.22 2.61 -14.35
CA ARG A 44 14.30 1.61 -14.30
C ARG A 44 14.36 0.80 -15.58
N GLU A 45 13.23 0.34 -16.08
CA GLU A 45 13.16 -0.42 -17.34
C GLU A 45 13.68 0.40 -18.52
N VAL A 46 13.27 1.66 -18.64
CA VAL A 46 13.77 2.58 -19.69
C VAL A 46 15.29 2.75 -19.60
N LEU A 47 15.81 2.93 -18.38
CA LEU A 47 17.25 3.08 -18.18
C LEU A 47 18.01 1.80 -18.52
N GLU A 48 17.51 0.65 -18.07
CA GLU A 48 18.09 -0.67 -18.35
C GLU A 48 18.08 -0.99 -19.85
N GLN A 49 16.98 -0.72 -20.55
CA GLN A 49 16.87 -0.86 -22.00
C GLN A 49 17.89 0.02 -22.74
N SER A 50 18.10 1.26 -22.26
CA SER A 50 19.08 2.17 -22.85
C SER A 50 20.51 1.63 -22.76
N TYR A 51 20.84 0.88 -21.70
CA TYR A 51 22.17 0.28 -21.50
C TYR A 51 22.32 -1.12 -22.11
N ARG A 52 21.24 -1.88 -22.27
CA ARG A 52 21.25 -3.21 -22.90
C ARG A 52 21.22 -3.18 -24.43
N SER A 53 21.04 -2.01 -25.03
CA SER A 53 21.01 -1.87 -26.49
C SER A 53 22.40 -2.07 -27.09
N ASP A 54 22.66 -3.25 -27.64
CA ASP A 54 23.89 -3.56 -28.41
C ASP A 54 23.81 -3.14 -29.88
N ALA A 55 22.75 -2.41 -30.29
CA ALA A 55 22.61 -1.92 -31.64
C ALA A 55 23.76 -0.96 -32.00
N PRO A 56 24.39 -1.10 -33.19
CA PRO A 56 25.40 -0.16 -33.64
C PRO A 56 24.75 1.22 -33.85
N LEU A 57 25.13 2.19 -33.03
CA LEU A 57 24.64 3.57 -33.13
C LEU A 57 25.67 4.44 -33.86
N SER A 58 25.19 5.29 -34.76
CA SER A 58 25.96 6.45 -35.21
C SER A 58 26.19 7.42 -34.04
N LEU A 59 27.18 8.31 -34.18
CA LEU A 59 27.50 9.29 -33.13
C LEU A 59 26.29 10.17 -32.72
N PRO A 60 25.45 10.69 -33.65
CA PRO A 60 24.24 11.42 -33.28
C PRO A 60 23.24 10.57 -32.48
N GLU A 61 23.04 9.31 -32.87
CA GLU A 61 22.12 8.39 -32.19
C GLU A 61 22.61 8.04 -30.78
N ALA A 62 23.93 7.81 -30.62
CA ALA A 62 24.54 7.58 -29.31
C ALA A 62 24.39 8.78 -28.35
N ARG A 63 24.52 10.01 -28.87
CA ARG A 63 24.28 11.24 -28.08
C ARG A 63 22.83 11.35 -27.63
N LEU A 64 21.89 11.04 -28.53
CA LEU A 64 20.47 11.06 -28.22
C LEU A 64 20.10 10.01 -27.15
N ALA A 65 20.55 8.77 -27.33
CA ALA A 65 20.34 7.69 -26.36
C ALA A 65 20.91 8.04 -24.98
N ASN A 66 22.12 8.61 -24.93
CA ASN A 66 22.73 9.03 -23.67
C ASN A 66 21.95 10.19 -23.00
N ALA A 67 21.42 11.13 -23.78
CA ALA A 67 20.58 12.21 -23.25
C ALA A 67 19.28 11.66 -22.63
N GLN A 68 18.64 10.69 -23.29
CA GLN A 68 17.44 10.00 -22.78
C GLN A 68 17.75 9.19 -21.50
N ALA A 69 18.82 8.40 -21.50
CA ALA A 69 19.28 7.66 -20.31
C ALA A 69 19.59 8.60 -19.13
N SER A 70 20.30 9.70 -19.40
CA SER A 70 20.61 10.72 -18.39
C SER A 70 19.36 11.37 -17.80
N ARG A 71 18.33 11.60 -18.62
CA ARG A 71 17.03 12.10 -18.17
C ARG A 71 16.33 11.06 -17.30
N ALA A 72 16.20 9.83 -17.77
CA ALA A 72 15.57 8.73 -17.03
C ALA A 72 16.25 8.51 -15.67
N ALA A 73 17.59 8.54 -15.61
CA ALA A 73 18.34 8.39 -14.36
C ALA A 73 18.10 9.54 -13.36
N ARG A 74 17.91 10.77 -13.83
CA ARG A 74 17.54 11.90 -12.95
C ARG A 74 16.12 11.74 -12.42
N GLU A 75 15.17 11.40 -13.29
CA GLU A 75 13.77 11.19 -12.92
C GLU A 75 13.63 10.00 -11.96
N LEU A 76 14.38 8.92 -12.18
CA LEU A 76 14.41 7.75 -11.31
C LEU A 76 14.87 8.12 -9.90
N ARG A 77 15.95 8.91 -9.76
CA ARG A 77 16.41 9.39 -8.45
C ARG A 77 15.34 10.22 -7.71
N VAL A 78 14.52 10.97 -8.43
CA VAL A 78 13.40 11.72 -7.83
C VAL A 78 12.31 10.76 -7.38
N ALA A 79 11.94 9.78 -8.21
CA ALA A 79 10.93 8.77 -7.88
C ALA A 79 11.36 7.87 -6.70
N ASP A 80 12.62 7.47 -6.63
CA ASP A 80 13.15 6.68 -5.52
C ASP A 80 13.09 7.47 -4.20
N ARG A 81 13.47 8.75 -4.20
CA ARG A 81 13.34 9.63 -3.02
C ARG A 81 11.88 9.82 -2.61
N GLU A 82 10.97 9.90 -3.57
CA GLU A 82 9.53 9.96 -3.29
C GLU A 82 9.06 8.68 -2.59
N LEU A 83 9.47 7.50 -3.08
CA LEU A 83 9.18 6.22 -2.45
C LEU A 83 9.76 6.12 -1.02
N GLU A 84 11.01 6.54 -0.82
CA GLU A 84 11.65 6.60 0.49
C GLU A 84 10.84 7.46 1.48
N ARG A 85 10.32 8.61 1.02
CA ARG A 85 9.49 9.51 1.83
C ARG A 85 8.09 8.96 2.12
N LEU A 86 7.48 8.27 1.16
CA LEU A 86 6.12 7.73 1.28
C LEU A 86 6.09 6.45 2.14
N THR A 87 7.14 5.64 2.09
CA THR A 87 7.19 4.30 2.72
C THR A 87 6.86 4.31 4.22
N PRO A 88 7.43 5.18 5.07
CA PRO A 88 7.10 5.18 6.50
C PRO A 88 5.62 5.45 6.78
N ARG A 89 5.02 6.41 6.07
CA ARG A 89 3.60 6.78 6.24
C ARG A 89 2.68 5.68 5.73
N PHE A 90 3.04 5.04 4.61
CA PHE A 90 2.33 3.88 4.08
C PHE A 90 2.33 2.72 5.08
N GLU A 91 3.49 2.38 5.65
CA GLU A 91 3.58 1.30 6.64
C GLU A 91 2.82 1.64 7.93
N GLN A 92 2.83 2.91 8.35
CA GLN A 92 2.04 3.36 9.50
C GLN A 92 0.53 3.18 9.24
N ALA A 93 0.04 3.61 8.07
CA ALA A 93 -1.35 3.44 7.67
C ALA A 93 -1.74 1.96 7.56
N ARG A 94 -0.85 1.14 6.97
CA ARG A 94 -1.02 -0.32 6.88
C ARG A 94 -1.18 -0.95 8.26
N ARG A 95 -0.27 -0.65 9.19
CA ARG A 95 -0.33 -1.19 10.56
C ARG A 95 -1.59 -0.73 11.28
N ALA A 96 -2.05 0.51 11.09
CA ALA A 96 -3.29 0.99 11.68
C ALA A 96 -4.51 0.23 11.15
N ALA A 97 -4.62 0.05 9.83
CA ALA A 97 -5.68 -0.70 9.20
C ALA A 97 -5.71 -2.17 9.66
N VAL A 98 -4.55 -2.85 9.68
CA VAL A 98 -4.43 -4.24 10.14
C VAL A 98 -4.86 -4.38 11.61
N ARG A 99 -4.44 -3.46 12.49
CA ARG A 99 -4.82 -3.52 13.91
C ARG A 99 -6.33 -3.36 14.12
N GLU A 100 -6.94 -2.35 13.51
CA GLU A 100 -8.39 -2.13 13.68
C GLU A 100 -9.22 -3.24 13.04
N PHE A 101 -8.78 -3.75 11.87
CA PHE A 101 -9.39 -4.92 11.26
C PHE A 101 -9.31 -6.15 12.17
N GLY A 102 -8.12 -6.49 12.67
CA GLY A 102 -7.94 -7.63 13.59
C GLY A 102 -8.77 -7.48 14.87
N ARG A 103 -8.90 -6.26 15.40
CA ARG A 103 -9.77 -5.96 16.55
C ARG A 103 -11.25 -6.24 16.24
N ALA A 104 -11.72 -5.81 15.06
CA ALA A 104 -13.09 -6.06 14.64
C ALA A 104 -13.37 -7.56 14.46
N GLU A 105 -12.42 -8.30 13.90
CA GLU A 105 -12.52 -9.75 13.73
C GLU A 105 -12.54 -10.50 15.07
N ALA A 106 -11.66 -10.15 16.00
CA ALA A 106 -11.65 -10.75 17.35
C ALA A 106 -12.98 -10.51 18.09
N LEU A 107 -13.54 -9.29 18.01
CA LEU A 107 -14.84 -8.99 18.64
C LEU A 107 -15.99 -9.73 17.95
N ARG A 108 -15.93 -9.93 16.63
CA ARG A 108 -16.90 -10.75 15.90
C ARG A 108 -16.87 -12.19 16.38
N GLU A 109 -15.69 -12.79 16.50
CA GLU A 109 -15.52 -14.16 16.98
C GLU A 109 -16.03 -14.32 18.42
N LEU A 110 -15.65 -13.41 19.32
CA LEU A 110 -16.16 -13.39 20.69
C LEU A 110 -17.69 -13.26 20.75
N ALA A 111 -18.26 -12.38 19.91
CA ALA A 111 -19.71 -12.20 19.83
C ALA A 111 -20.45 -13.42 19.25
N GLN A 112 -19.78 -14.21 18.41
CA GLN A 112 -20.31 -15.48 17.90
C GLN A 112 -20.22 -16.58 18.96
N ALA A 113 -19.08 -16.72 19.65
CA ALA A 113 -18.91 -17.68 20.74
C ALA A 113 -19.97 -17.49 21.84
N MET A 114 -20.14 -16.26 22.33
CA MET A 114 -21.17 -15.95 23.34
C MET A 114 -22.62 -16.20 22.89
N ARG A 115 -22.88 -16.22 21.58
CA ARG A 115 -24.20 -16.56 21.04
C ARG A 115 -24.42 -18.06 21.01
N ARG A 116 -23.39 -18.84 20.69
CA ARG A 116 -23.41 -20.31 20.70
C ARG A 116 -23.61 -20.84 22.12
N ASP A 117 -22.82 -20.35 23.08
CA ASP A 117 -22.91 -20.72 24.51
C ASP A 117 -24.27 -20.40 25.17
N ARG A 118 -25.17 -19.70 24.48
CA ARG A 118 -26.50 -19.34 24.97
C ARG A 118 -27.63 -20.14 24.27
N GLN A 119 -27.29 -20.88 23.22
CA GLN A 119 -28.21 -21.76 22.50
C GLN A 119 -28.12 -23.22 23.01
N ASP A 120 -27.00 -23.57 23.63
CA ASP A 120 -26.80 -24.78 24.43
C ASP A 120 -27.24 -24.56 25.89
#